data_AF-A0A8T3B2J8-F1
#
_entry.id   AF-A0A8T3B2J8-F1
#
_cell.length_a   1.000
_cell.length_b   1.000
_cell.length_c   1.000
_cell.angle_alpha   90.00
_cell.angle_beta   90.00
_cell.angle_gamma   90.00
#
_symmetry.space_group_name_H-M   'P 1'
#
loop_
_entity.id
_entity.type
_entity.pdbx_description
1 polymer ?
#
loop_
_entity_poly.entity_id
_entity_poly.type
_entity_poly.pdbx_seq_one_letter_code
_entity_poly.pdbx_strand_id
1 'polypeptide(L)'
;MAGPKMQLLMAALLLAAITLTHTQNCGCTPDLCCGEFGYCSIRDPYCGDGCQSGPCYSWPASGGRVSVAEVVQQKFFDSIIGQADTGCKGK
;
A
#
# COMPACT_ATOMS: atom_id res chain seq x y z
N MET A 1 48.90 -4.04 -5.11
CA MET A 1 48.60 -2.69 -4.57
C MET A 1 48.00 -1.86 -5.68
N ALA A 2 46.70 -1.59 -5.65
CA ALA A 2 46.04 -0.79 -6.67
C ALA A 2 46.50 0.67 -6.54
N GLY A 3 47.07 1.24 -7.60
CA GLY A 3 47.54 2.63 -7.58
C GLY A 3 46.41 3.64 -7.40
N PRO A 4 46.71 4.90 -7.02
CA PRO A 4 45.69 5.93 -6.75
C PRO A 4 44.70 6.12 -7.91
N LYS A 5 45.17 6.00 -9.15
CA LYS A 5 44.34 6.07 -10.37
C LYS A 5 43.34 4.92 -10.50
N MET A 6 43.75 3.71 -10.07
CA MET A 6 42.88 2.52 -10.07
C MET A 6 41.84 2.61 -8.95
N GLN A 7 42.19 3.20 -7.81
CA GLN A 7 41.26 3.48 -6.70
C GLN A 7 40.20 4.52 -7.09
N LEU A 8 40.61 5.59 -7.79
CA LEU A 8 39.71 6.62 -8.33
C LEU A 8 38.72 6.05 -9.36
N LEU A 9 39.19 5.17 -10.25
CA LEU A 9 38.34 4.49 -11.24
C LEU A 9 37.31 3.58 -10.57
N MET A 10 37.72 2.80 -9.58
CA MET A 10 36.81 1.91 -8.83
C MET A 10 35.75 2.71 -8.05
N ALA A 11 36.16 3.80 -7.39
CA ALA A 11 35.26 4.68 -6.64
C ALA A 11 34.23 5.36 -7.56
N ALA A 12 34.66 5.82 -8.75
CA ALA A 12 33.76 6.41 -9.74
C ALA A 12 32.74 5.40 -10.28
N LEU A 13 33.16 4.14 -10.50
CA LEU A 13 32.27 3.07 -10.95
C LEU A 13 31.21 2.71 -9.89
N LEU A 14 31.62 2.67 -8.61
CA LEU A 14 30.72 2.44 -7.47
C LEU A 14 29.69 3.56 -7.31
N LEU A 15 30.09 4.83 -7.48
CA LEU A 15 29.21 5.99 -7.41
C LEU A 15 28.18 6.04 -8.56
N ALA A 16 28.56 5.57 -9.76
CA ALA A 16 27.63 5.48 -10.88
C ALA A 16 26.55 4.39 -10.70
N ALA A 17 26.89 3.28 -10.03
CA ALA A 17 25.98 2.17 -9.79
C ALA A 17 24.83 2.48 -8.81
N ILE A 18 24.96 3.53 -8.00
CA ILE A 18 23.96 3.91 -6.98
C ILE A 18 22.67 4.45 -7.62
N THR A 19 22.69 4.81 -8.90
CA THR A 19 21.53 5.39 -9.62
C THR A 19 20.49 4.36 -10.10
N LEU A 20 20.71 3.06 -9.87
CA LEU A 20 19.82 2.00 -10.36
C LEU A 20 18.65 1.64 -9.42
N THR A 21 18.45 2.35 -8.30
CA THR A 21 17.47 2.00 -7.26
C THR A 21 16.21 2.87 -7.29
N HIS A 22 15.67 3.16 -8.48
CA HIS A 22 14.41 3.90 -8.61
C HIS A 22 13.16 3.12 -8.11
N THR A 23 13.33 1.85 -7.73
CA THR A 23 12.26 0.99 -7.22
C THR A 23 12.32 0.78 -5.70
N GLN A 24 13.10 1.53 -4.92
CA GLN A 24 13.14 1.33 -3.46
C GLN A 24 12.23 2.28 -2.69
N ASN A 25 11.62 3.26 -3.37
CA ASN A 25 10.85 4.34 -2.73
C ASN A 25 9.42 4.47 -3.29
N CYS A 26 8.83 3.37 -3.77
CA CYS A 26 7.46 3.35 -4.29
C CYS A 26 7.14 4.45 -5.32
N GLY A 27 8.09 4.78 -6.21
CA GLY A 27 7.89 5.69 -7.34
C GLY A 27 7.21 5.02 -8.52
N CYS A 28 6.24 4.14 -8.26
CA CYS A 28 5.60 3.31 -9.27
C CYS A 28 4.63 4.13 -10.13
N THR A 29 4.42 3.69 -11.37
CA THR A 29 3.29 4.20 -12.16
C THR A 29 1.97 3.88 -11.46
N PRO A 30 0.90 4.67 -11.67
CA PRO A 30 -0.36 4.54 -10.94
C PRO A 30 -1.00 3.14 -11.02
N ASP A 31 -0.74 2.41 -12.11
CA ASP A 31 -1.29 1.09 -12.37
C ASP A 31 -0.49 -0.07 -11.74
N LEU A 32 0.63 0.22 -11.05
CA LEU A 32 1.49 -0.77 -10.42
C LEU A 32 1.42 -0.68 -8.90
N CYS A 33 1.45 -1.84 -8.24
CA CYS A 33 1.55 -1.94 -6.79
C CYS A 33 3.00 -1.81 -6.35
N CYS A 34 3.23 -1.14 -5.23
CA CYS A 34 4.50 -1.15 -4.53
C CYS A 34 4.48 -2.22 -3.43
N GLY A 35 5.25 -3.29 -3.60
CA GLY A 35 5.37 -4.34 -2.58
C GLY A 35 6.17 -3.89 -1.35
N GLU A 36 6.26 -4.77 -0.35
CA GLU A 36 6.91 -4.49 0.95
C GLU A 36 8.36 -4.00 0.83
N PHE A 37 9.06 -4.42 -0.23
CA PHE A 37 10.47 -4.06 -0.45
C PHE A 37 10.66 -2.89 -1.43
N GLY A 38 9.59 -2.18 -1.79
CA GLY A 38 9.62 -1.00 -2.66
C GLY A 38 9.36 -1.28 -4.14
N TYR A 39 9.45 -2.55 -4.58
CA TYR A 39 9.38 -2.91 -5.99
C TYR A 39 7.98 -2.80 -6.60
N CYS A 40 7.94 -2.35 -7.86
CA CYS A 40 6.72 -2.12 -8.61
C CYS A 40 6.30 -3.35 -9.44
N SER A 41 5.07 -3.82 -9.27
CA SER A 41 4.52 -4.94 -10.05
C SER A 41 2.99 -5.00 -9.93
N ILE A 42 2.34 -5.78 -10.80
CA ILE A 42 0.90 -6.10 -10.73
C ILE A 42 0.62 -7.48 -10.10
N ARG A 43 1.66 -8.21 -9.69
CA ARG A 43 1.51 -9.59 -9.23
C ARG A 43 1.23 -9.64 -7.73
N ASP A 44 0.58 -10.72 -7.32
CA ASP A 44 0.17 -10.97 -5.94
C ASP A 44 1.26 -10.76 -4.87
N PRO A 45 2.54 -11.12 -5.09
CA PRO A 45 3.60 -10.87 -4.09
C PRO A 45 3.88 -9.39 -3.82
N TYR A 46 3.38 -8.48 -4.66
CA TYR A 46 3.59 -7.03 -4.56
C TYR A 46 2.29 -6.28 -4.29
N CYS A 47 1.17 -6.78 -4.81
CA CYS A 47 -0.16 -6.20 -4.58
C CYS A 47 -0.87 -6.77 -3.35
N GLY A 48 -0.40 -7.89 -2.80
CA GLY A 48 -0.98 -8.55 -1.63
C GLY A 48 -0.51 -7.95 -0.30
N ASP A 49 -0.24 -8.80 0.67
CA ASP A 49 0.21 -8.38 2.00
C ASP A 49 1.52 -7.58 1.93
N GLY A 50 1.59 -6.51 2.71
CA GLY A 50 2.75 -5.61 2.70
C GLY A 50 2.80 -4.63 1.53
N CYS A 51 1.76 -4.58 0.68
CA CYS A 51 1.65 -3.56 -0.35
C CYS A 51 1.56 -2.15 0.27
N GLN A 52 2.49 -1.28 -0.10
CA GLN A 52 2.66 0.06 0.49
C GLN A 52 1.89 1.15 -0.27
N SER A 53 1.67 0.97 -1.58
CA SER A 53 0.96 1.93 -2.43
C SER A 53 0.52 1.31 -3.77
N GLY A 54 -0.34 2.00 -4.51
CA GLY A 54 -0.92 1.51 -5.77
C GLY A 54 -2.20 0.69 -5.55
N PRO A 55 -2.63 -0.10 -6.55
CA PRO A 55 -3.87 -0.89 -6.49
C PRO A 55 -3.68 -2.19 -5.67
N CYS A 56 -3.30 -2.05 -4.39
CA CYS A 56 -3.17 -3.16 -3.46
C CYS A 56 -4.50 -3.93 -3.38
N TYR A 57 -4.44 -5.26 -3.42
CA TYR A 57 -5.61 -6.14 -3.34
C TYR A 57 -6.36 -5.99 -2.02
N SER A 58 -5.61 -5.74 -0.95
CA SER A 58 -6.13 -5.40 0.36
C SER A 58 -6.12 -3.88 0.52
N TRP A 59 -7.11 -3.20 -0.07
CA TRP A 59 -7.40 -1.82 0.33
C TRP A 59 -8.13 -1.84 1.70
N PRO A 60 -7.75 -0.98 2.67
CA PRO A 60 -6.86 0.18 2.53
C PRO A 60 -5.40 -0.12 2.86
N ALA A 61 -4.51 0.56 2.12
CA ALA A 61 -3.04 0.59 2.25
C ALA A 61 -2.50 1.12 3.59
N SER A 62 -3.31 1.11 4.64
CA SER A 62 -3.00 1.66 5.95
C SER A 62 -3.78 0.91 7.04
N GLY A 63 -3.61 -0.40 7.15
CA GLY A 63 -4.11 -1.19 8.29
C GLY A 63 -5.59 -0.97 8.63
N GLY A 64 -6.39 -0.56 7.65
CA GLY A 64 -7.74 -0.08 7.88
C GLY A 64 -8.67 -1.27 7.92
N ARG A 65 -8.79 -1.87 9.09
CA ARG A 65 -9.97 -2.67 9.42
C ARG A 65 -11.16 -1.73 9.30
N VAL A 66 -11.82 -1.74 8.14
CA VAL A 66 -13.08 -1.03 7.97
C VAL A 66 -14.08 -1.71 8.90
N SER A 67 -14.33 -1.09 10.04
CA SER A 67 -15.32 -1.59 10.98
C SER A 67 -16.69 -1.40 10.33
N VAL A 68 -17.46 -2.49 10.23
CA VAL A 68 -18.86 -2.40 9.80
C VAL A 68 -19.62 -1.40 10.68
N ALA A 69 -19.27 -1.28 11.96
CA ALA A 69 -19.87 -0.31 12.88
C ALA A 69 -19.49 1.16 12.58
N GLU A 70 -18.39 1.41 11.87
CA GLU A 70 -17.97 2.76 11.45
C GLU A 70 -18.68 3.19 10.16
N VAL A 71 -18.81 2.25 9.21
CA VAL A 71 -19.52 2.46 7.95
C VAL A 71 -21.03 2.55 8.19
N VAL A 72 -21.55 1.64 9.00
CA VAL A 72 -22.97 1.57 9.36
C VAL A 72 -23.14 2.15 10.75
N GLN A 73 -23.31 3.47 10.80
CA GLN A 73 -23.50 4.19 12.05
C GLN A 73 -24.81 3.77 12.72
N GLN A 74 -24.86 3.79 14.06
CA GLN A 74 -26.07 3.48 14.83
C GLN A 74 -27.30 4.28 14.35
N LYS A 75 -27.12 5.56 14.00
CA LYS A 75 -28.18 6.43 13.45
C LYS A 75 -28.85 5.87 12.18
N PHE A 76 -28.11 5.11 11.37
CA PHE A 76 -28.64 4.48 10.16
C PHE A 76 -29.58 3.33 10.55
N PHE A 77 -29.16 2.49 11.51
CA PHE A 77 -30.02 1.44 12.05
C PHE A 77 -31.25 2.03 12.77
N ASP A 78 -31.08 3.08 13.57
CA ASP A 78 -32.18 3.75 14.27
C ASP A 78 -33.19 4.36 13.27
N SER A 79 -32.71 4.82 12.11
CA SER A 79 -33.59 5.29 11.03
C SER A 79 -34.39 4.15 10.40
N ILE A 80 -33.83 2.94 10.28
CA ILE A 80 -34.55 1.76 9.77
C ILE A 80 -35.60 1.29 10.79
N ILE A 81 -35.21 1.17 12.05
CA ILE A 81 -36.08 0.75 13.17
C ILE A 81 -37.20 1.78 13.40
N GLY A 82 -36.93 3.07 13.19
CA GLY A 82 -37.89 4.15 13.31
C GLY A 82 -39.05 4.09 12.31
N GLN A 83 -38.88 3.39 11.19
CA GLN A 83 -39.94 3.19 10.19
C GLN A 83 -40.87 2.02 10.51
N ALA A 84 -40.53 1.18 11.50
CA ALA A 84 -41.35 0.05 11.89
C ALA A 84 -42.47 0.48 12.85
N ASP A 85 -43.67 -0.08 12.61
CA ASP A 85 -44.83 0.12 13.49
C ASP A 85 -44.53 -0.32 14.93
N THR A 86 -45.21 0.31 15.89
CA THR A 86 -45.01 0.03 17.33
C THR A 86 -45.33 -1.42 17.74
N GLY A 87 -46.01 -2.18 16.89
CA GLY A 87 -46.33 -3.60 17.09
C GLY A 87 -45.36 -4.58 16.43
N CYS A 88 -44.34 -4.10 15.71
CA CYS A 88 -43.37 -4.97 15.06
C CYS A 88 -42.48 -5.67 16.09
N LYS A 89 -42.57 -7.01 16.18
CA LYS A 89 -41.76 -7.82 17.11
C LYS A 89 -40.25 -7.76 16.89
N GLY A 90 -39.83 -7.34 15.69
CA GLY A 90 -38.43 -7.18 15.31
C GLY A 90 -37.95 -5.72 15.33
N LYS A 91 -38.74 -4.81 15.91
CA LYS A 91 -38.32 -3.44 16.21
C LYS A 91 -37.40 -3.43 17.43
#